data_AF-B5VW13-F1
#
_entry.id   AF-B5VW13-F1
#
_cell.length_a   1.000
_cell.length_b   1.000
_cell.length_c   1.000
_cell.angle_alpha   90.00
_cell.angle_beta   90.00
_cell.angle_gamma   90.00
#
_symmetry.space_group_name_H-M   'P 1'
#
loop_
_entity.id
_entity.type
_entity.pdbx_description
1 polymer ?
#
loop_
_entity_poly.entity_id
_entity_poly.type
_entity_poly.pdbx_seq_one_letter_code
_entity_poly.pdbx_strand_id
1 'polypeptide(L)'
;MAGQLFKLLSKGILSSPAAGLETVQNRLKTLQKKLDISTELDQAELTDLAAGLAAIDQGSFSKYQRLIQLIKTEFQWTGKDPKDRLVIFTGRLETLRFLEAELPQDLRLKPEAIARLDGGMADIDQVEIVEKFGYENSPVRILIATEVASEGLNLHYLSHKLIHFDIPWSLMTLQQRNGRIDRYGQTRKPEIRYLLTRSQVERMDEVERIIKVLLTKDEQAIKNIGDPSVFMGVFDPEKEENLTAAAIESGVSAADFAEELDRNAKGEGDVDIFSWFESESGDTDEGVSMDSSQGEPLVETGSLLSLFPSIFQFTATALRFINSQTSPVHNLQINEDEGFIELQLPQELKSRYDRLPKEIQPQDNRLLYLSDRPEDMMRAMEQARTEDADWSAVQYLWELHPLVEWISDRCLFYFGRHQAPVIQLSQGLESDEVIFICFGSFPNRRGTSVLNRWVSVIFKQGKFQRVEPFAETQKRTELGLHELPNSGTVNIDDLLPLRSPAIQQARQYLQQERQRFQDQLNPQLEAQRERLERLQGYHVEQLELRWESDNISANLKQDKQQKERHKIDKIFQDYRDWVELSMTTESEPYLKLIFVIQQA
;
A
#
# COMPACT_ATOMS: atom_id res chain seq x y z
N MET A 1 28.08 -23.43 -1.65
CA MET A 1 27.46 -24.77 -1.54
C MET A 1 27.47 -25.31 -0.10
N ALA A 2 28.57 -25.20 0.66
CA ALA A 2 28.59 -25.62 2.08
C ALA A 2 27.65 -24.77 2.98
N GLY A 3 27.61 -23.45 2.78
CA GLY A 3 26.76 -22.56 3.59
C GLY A 3 25.25 -22.78 3.45
N GLN A 4 24.76 -22.89 2.21
CA GLN A 4 23.33 -23.17 1.97
C GLN A 4 22.84 -24.47 2.66
N LEU A 5 23.71 -25.47 2.79
CA LEU A 5 23.41 -26.71 3.50
C LEU A 5 23.33 -26.50 5.02
N PHE A 6 24.28 -25.76 5.60
CA PHE A 6 24.27 -25.41 7.02
C PHE A 6 23.03 -24.59 7.39
N LYS A 7 22.72 -23.56 6.60
CA LYS A 7 21.48 -22.75 6.74
C LYS A 7 20.24 -23.64 6.78
N LEU A 8 20.08 -24.54 5.79
CA LEU A 8 18.92 -25.43 5.71
C LEU A 8 18.81 -26.39 6.89
N LEU A 9 19.92 -27.02 7.31
CA LEU A 9 19.92 -27.98 8.41
C LEU A 9 19.65 -27.30 9.76
N SER A 10 20.33 -26.18 10.05
CA SER A 10 20.15 -25.41 11.28
C SER A 10 18.72 -24.89 11.42
N LYS A 11 18.14 -24.30 10.36
CA LYS A 11 16.74 -23.87 10.36
C LYS A 11 15.76 -25.03 10.55
N GLY A 12 16.07 -26.22 10.01
CA GLY A 12 15.23 -27.41 10.17
C GLY A 12 15.18 -27.87 11.63
N ILE A 13 16.35 -28.06 12.24
CA ILE A 13 16.50 -28.53 13.63
C ILE A 13 15.91 -27.53 14.64
N LEU A 14 16.11 -26.23 14.43
CA LEU A 14 15.59 -25.19 15.32
C LEU A 14 14.06 -25.01 15.21
N SER A 15 13.45 -25.41 14.09
CA SER A 15 11.99 -25.37 13.92
C SER A 15 11.34 -26.56 14.62
N SER A 16 11.56 -27.80 14.17
CA SER A 16 10.99 -29.00 14.81
C SER A 16 11.78 -30.28 14.48
N PRO A 17 11.66 -31.35 15.29
CA PRO A 17 12.23 -32.65 14.96
C PRO A 17 11.77 -33.18 13.59
N ALA A 18 10.50 -32.97 13.24
CA ALA A 18 9.93 -33.36 11.95
C ALA A 18 10.59 -32.63 10.76
N ALA A 19 10.76 -31.31 10.86
CA ALA A 19 11.42 -30.51 9.82
C ALA A 19 12.92 -30.82 9.71
N GLY A 20 13.58 -31.06 10.84
CA GLY A 20 14.96 -31.56 10.86
C GLY A 20 15.10 -32.90 10.15
N LEU A 21 14.21 -33.85 10.45
CA LEU A 21 14.22 -35.19 9.88
C LEU A 21 14.01 -35.15 8.35
N GLU A 22 13.05 -34.36 7.88
CA GLU A 22 12.81 -34.15 6.44
C GLU A 22 14.06 -33.62 5.72
N THR A 23 14.70 -32.60 6.31
CA THR A 23 15.91 -32.00 5.75
C THR A 23 17.05 -33.01 5.65
N VAL A 24 17.26 -33.81 6.71
CA VAL A 24 18.28 -34.85 6.75
C VAL A 24 17.98 -35.97 5.74
N GLN A 25 16.74 -36.43 5.65
CA GLN A 25 16.33 -37.49 4.71
C GLN A 25 16.48 -37.05 3.26
N ASN A 26 16.09 -35.82 2.92
CA ASN A 26 16.28 -35.27 1.57
C ASN A 26 17.77 -35.17 1.20
N ARG A 27 18.62 -34.84 2.18
CA ARG A 27 20.06 -34.84 2.01
C ARG A 27 20.62 -36.25 1.80
N LEU A 28 20.22 -37.23 2.61
CA LEU A 28 20.61 -38.63 2.47
C LEU A 28 20.24 -39.18 1.08
N LYS A 29 19.01 -38.93 0.59
CA LYS A 29 18.57 -39.31 -0.77
C LYS A 29 19.43 -38.69 -1.86
N THR A 30 19.92 -37.47 -1.66
CA THR A 30 20.78 -36.78 -2.62
C THR A 30 22.20 -37.34 -2.61
N LEU A 31 22.73 -37.66 -1.44
CA LEU A 31 24.06 -38.27 -1.27
C LEU A 31 24.11 -39.70 -1.82
N GLN A 32 23.07 -40.50 -1.62
CA GLN A 32 22.96 -41.86 -2.20
C GLN A 32 23.03 -41.89 -3.73
N LYS A 33 22.71 -40.77 -4.40
CA LYS A 33 22.82 -40.65 -5.87
C LYS A 33 24.25 -40.30 -6.34
N LYS A 34 25.14 -39.85 -5.45
CA LYS A 34 26.52 -39.45 -5.75
C LYS A 34 27.49 -40.45 -5.10
N LEU A 35 28.00 -41.41 -5.87
CA LEU A 35 28.93 -42.45 -5.41
C LEU A 35 30.36 -41.91 -5.26
N ASP A 36 30.63 -41.19 -4.16
CA ASP A 36 31.98 -40.74 -3.78
C ASP A 36 32.34 -41.16 -2.34
N ILE A 37 33.61 -41.54 -2.10
CA ILE A 37 34.10 -42.09 -0.81
C ILE A 37 33.96 -41.08 0.35
N SER A 38 34.04 -39.77 0.09
CA SER A 38 33.83 -38.74 1.11
C SER A 38 32.37 -38.65 1.58
N THR A 39 31.41 -39.20 0.82
CA THR A 39 29.99 -39.17 1.18
C THR A 39 29.58 -40.28 2.14
N GLU A 40 30.40 -41.32 2.33
CA GLU A 40 30.06 -42.45 3.23
C GLU A 40 30.10 -42.05 4.71
N LEU A 41 31.05 -41.18 5.09
CA LEU A 41 31.19 -40.68 6.47
C LEU A 41 30.06 -39.71 6.81
N ASP A 42 29.75 -38.76 5.91
CA ASP A 42 28.61 -37.85 6.02
C ASP A 42 27.27 -38.61 6.09
N GLN A 43 27.13 -39.72 5.35
CA GLN A 43 25.92 -40.54 5.38
C GLN A 43 25.72 -41.22 6.74
N ALA A 44 26.78 -41.70 7.39
CA ALA A 44 26.70 -42.29 8.72
C ALA A 44 26.24 -41.26 9.76
N GLU A 45 26.87 -40.09 9.81
CA GLU A 45 26.52 -39.03 10.76
C GLU A 45 25.08 -38.51 10.56
N LEU A 46 24.65 -38.35 9.31
CA LEU A 46 23.27 -37.95 9.00
C LEU A 46 22.25 -39.04 9.35
N THR A 47 22.61 -40.31 9.22
CA THR A 47 21.72 -41.42 9.62
C THR A 47 21.54 -41.46 11.13
N ASP A 48 22.62 -41.26 11.89
CA ASP A 48 22.57 -41.17 13.35
C ASP A 48 21.75 -39.95 13.80
N LEU A 49 21.93 -38.80 13.15
CA LEU A 49 21.12 -37.61 13.41
C LEU A 49 19.63 -37.85 13.11
N ALA A 50 19.31 -38.51 12.00
CA ALA A 50 17.93 -38.87 11.66
C ALA A 50 17.31 -39.79 12.73
N ALA A 51 18.06 -40.78 13.23
CA ALA A 51 17.61 -41.65 14.30
C ALA A 51 17.35 -40.88 15.60
N GLY A 52 18.24 -39.93 15.95
CA GLY A 52 18.07 -39.05 17.10
C GLY A 52 16.84 -38.16 16.99
N LEU A 53 16.59 -37.55 15.82
CA LEU A 53 15.41 -36.71 15.57
C LEU A 53 14.11 -37.52 15.60
N ALA A 54 14.12 -38.74 15.05
CA ALA A 54 12.95 -39.63 15.05
C ALA A 54 12.62 -40.19 16.45
N ALA A 55 13.58 -40.22 17.37
CA ALA A 55 13.37 -40.64 18.75
C ALA A 55 12.69 -39.57 19.62
N ILE A 56 12.62 -38.31 19.16
CA ILE A 56 11.94 -37.22 19.87
C ILE A 56 10.44 -37.32 19.58
N ASP A 57 9.68 -37.75 20.59
CA ASP A 57 8.23 -37.76 20.55
C ASP A 57 7.62 -36.39 20.97
N GLN A 58 6.31 -36.26 20.82
CA GLN A 58 5.54 -35.07 21.22
C GLN A 58 5.79 -34.68 22.69
N GLY A 59 5.90 -35.66 23.59
CA GLY A 59 6.08 -35.45 25.03
C GLY A 59 7.48 -34.91 25.39
N SER A 60 8.50 -35.33 24.66
CA SER A 60 9.89 -34.90 24.83
C SER A 60 10.25 -33.65 24.04
N PHE A 61 9.40 -33.22 23.09
CA PHE A 61 9.61 -31.98 22.34
C PHE A 61 9.29 -30.73 23.17
N SER A 62 10.30 -30.23 23.89
CA SER A 62 10.19 -29.11 24.85
C SER A 62 9.58 -27.82 24.25
N LYS A 63 9.88 -27.49 22.99
CA LYS A 63 9.33 -26.29 22.33
C LYS A 63 7.82 -26.39 22.14
N TYR A 64 7.32 -27.56 21.76
CA TYR A 64 5.88 -27.82 21.65
C TYR A 64 5.21 -27.82 23.03
N GLN A 65 5.82 -28.43 24.04
CA GLN A 65 5.29 -28.35 25.41
C GLN A 65 5.20 -26.89 25.92
N ARG A 66 6.19 -26.05 25.57
CA ARG A 66 6.17 -24.62 25.86
C ARG A 66 5.07 -23.88 25.09
N LEU A 67 4.81 -24.24 23.83
CA LEU A 67 3.69 -23.72 23.05
C LEU A 67 2.34 -24.00 23.75
N ILE A 68 2.11 -25.25 24.17
CA ILE A 68 0.88 -25.63 24.89
C ILE A 68 0.75 -24.86 26.21
N GLN A 69 1.85 -24.72 26.96
CA GLN A 69 1.86 -23.94 28.20
C GLN A 69 1.53 -22.47 27.95
N LEU A 70 2.12 -21.86 26.92
CA LEU A 70 1.88 -20.47 26.52
C LEU A 70 0.39 -20.26 26.21
N ILE A 71 -0.20 -21.11 25.37
CA ILE A 71 -1.61 -21.03 24.98
C ILE A 71 -2.53 -21.17 26.21
N LYS A 72 -2.30 -22.18 27.06
CA LYS A 72 -3.20 -22.48 28.19
C LYS A 72 -3.03 -21.56 29.39
N THR A 73 -1.80 -21.14 29.70
CA THR A 73 -1.47 -20.50 30.98
C THR A 73 -1.28 -19.00 30.84
N GLU A 74 -0.51 -18.58 29.83
CA GLU A 74 -0.16 -17.16 29.66
C GLU A 74 -1.25 -16.43 28.89
N PHE A 75 -1.69 -16.99 27.77
CA PHE A 75 -2.82 -16.45 27.02
C PHE A 75 -4.18 -16.81 27.62
N GLN A 76 -4.23 -17.80 28.51
CA GLN A 76 -5.48 -18.33 29.10
C GLN A 76 -6.54 -18.64 28.03
N TRP A 77 -6.07 -19.07 26.85
CA TRP A 77 -6.88 -19.20 25.67
C TRP A 77 -7.62 -20.53 25.68
N THR A 78 -8.93 -20.50 25.42
CA THR A 78 -9.80 -21.68 25.52
C THR A 78 -10.41 -22.10 24.18
N GLY A 79 -10.28 -21.29 23.13
CA GLY A 79 -10.89 -21.51 21.81
C GLY A 79 -12.42 -21.41 21.77
N LYS A 80 -13.06 -21.00 22.88
CA LYS A 80 -14.52 -20.88 22.96
C LYS A 80 -15.05 -19.54 22.47
N ASP A 81 -14.28 -18.47 22.66
CA ASP A 81 -14.64 -17.13 22.20
C ASP A 81 -14.37 -17.04 20.68
N PRO A 82 -15.40 -16.82 19.85
CA PRO A 82 -15.21 -16.69 18.40
C PRO A 82 -14.42 -15.44 17.99
N LYS A 83 -14.31 -14.44 18.88
CA LYS A 83 -13.57 -13.18 18.68
C LYS A 83 -12.15 -13.20 19.26
N ASP A 84 -11.70 -14.35 19.77
CA ASP A 84 -10.35 -14.55 20.28
C ASP A 84 -9.69 -15.72 19.56
N ARG A 85 -9.14 -15.45 18.38
CA ARG A 85 -8.44 -16.43 17.55
C ARG A 85 -6.93 -16.32 17.70
N LEU A 86 -6.24 -17.37 17.30
CA LEU A 86 -4.79 -17.50 17.41
C LEU A 86 -4.16 -17.71 16.03
N VAL A 87 -3.08 -16.98 15.74
CA VAL A 87 -2.25 -17.21 14.56
C VAL A 87 -0.91 -17.80 14.99
N ILE A 88 -0.47 -18.88 14.35
CA ILE A 88 0.83 -19.51 14.57
C ILE A 88 1.62 -19.51 13.27
N PHE A 89 2.78 -18.86 13.27
CA PHE A 89 3.69 -18.82 12.12
C PHE A 89 4.81 -19.86 12.25
N THR A 90 5.11 -20.54 11.15
CA THR A 90 6.27 -21.41 11.00
C THR A 90 6.85 -21.35 9.59
N GLY A 91 8.17 -21.35 9.48
CA GLY A 91 8.90 -21.35 8.21
C GLY A 91 9.02 -22.73 7.56
N ARG A 92 8.53 -23.80 8.19
CA ARG A 92 8.69 -25.18 7.71
C ARG A 92 7.35 -25.90 7.57
N LEU A 93 7.11 -26.47 6.40
CA LEU A 93 5.86 -27.19 6.08
C LEU A 93 5.64 -28.42 6.98
N GLU A 94 6.68 -29.19 7.27
CA GLU A 94 6.56 -30.36 8.16
C GLU A 94 6.27 -29.96 9.61
N THR A 95 6.79 -28.80 10.06
CA THR A 95 6.41 -28.24 11.37
C THR A 95 4.92 -27.84 11.37
N LEU A 96 4.43 -27.23 10.29
CA LEU A 96 3.01 -26.89 10.16
C LEU A 96 2.13 -28.15 10.24
N ARG A 97 2.48 -29.22 9.50
CA ARG A 97 1.74 -30.49 9.51
C ARG A 97 1.75 -31.15 10.88
N PHE A 98 2.89 -31.13 11.56
CA PHE A 98 3.01 -31.61 12.94
C PHE A 98 2.07 -30.84 13.88
N LEU A 99 2.06 -29.50 13.81
CA LEU A 99 1.20 -28.68 14.66
C LEU A 99 -0.29 -28.91 14.35
N GLU A 100 -0.66 -29.04 13.08
CA GLU A 100 -2.04 -29.34 12.64
C GLU A 100 -2.55 -30.68 13.21
N ALA A 101 -1.68 -31.70 13.26
CA ALA A 101 -2.03 -33.02 13.78
C ALA A 101 -2.16 -33.05 15.31
N GLU A 102 -1.26 -32.39 16.03
CA GLU A 102 -1.13 -32.53 17.49
C GLU A 102 -1.99 -31.51 18.28
N LEU A 103 -2.10 -30.27 17.81
CA LEU A 103 -2.83 -29.20 18.53
C LEU A 103 -4.31 -29.51 18.83
N PRO A 104 -5.10 -30.12 17.92
CA PRO A 104 -6.50 -30.45 18.22
C PRO A 104 -6.66 -31.31 19.46
N GLN A 105 -5.79 -32.32 19.62
CA GLN A 105 -5.88 -33.29 20.72
C GLN A 105 -5.51 -32.62 22.06
N ASP A 106 -4.38 -31.91 22.09
CA ASP A 106 -3.85 -31.31 23.33
C ASP A 106 -4.67 -30.11 23.81
N LEU A 107 -5.27 -29.36 22.88
CA LEU A 107 -6.15 -28.23 23.20
C LEU A 107 -7.62 -28.62 23.32
N ARG A 108 -7.96 -29.90 23.07
CA ARG A 108 -9.35 -30.43 23.08
C ARG A 108 -10.26 -29.68 22.12
N LEU A 109 -9.74 -29.37 20.94
CA LEU A 109 -10.46 -28.73 19.85
C LEU A 109 -10.92 -29.78 18.84
N LYS A 110 -11.95 -29.43 18.06
CA LYS A 110 -12.31 -30.23 16.90
C LYS A 110 -11.28 -30.01 15.77
N PRO A 111 -11.05 -30.99 14.88
CA PRO A 111 -10.13 -30.82 13.75
C PRO A 111 -10.44 -29.58 12.90
N GLU A 112 -11.72 -29.25 12.69
CA GLU A 112 -12.14 -28.10 11.87
C GLU A 112 -11.85 -26.74 12.53
N ALA A 113 -11.45 -26.73 13.80
CA ALA A 113 -11.04 -25.51 14.50
C ALA A 113 -9.59 -25.10 14.17
N ILE A 114 -8.83 -25.96 13.49
CA ILE A 114 -7.49 -25.66 13.00
C ILE A 114 -7.56 -25.51 11.48
N ALA A 115 -7.05 -24.40 10.97
CA ALA A 115 -6.82 -24.20 9.54
C ALA A 115 -5.33 -24.11 9.27
N ARG A 116 -4.88 -24.68 8.14
CA ARG A 116 -3.52 -24.53 7.64
C ARG A 116 -3.50 -23.61 6.42
N LEU A 117 -2.41 -22.87 6.27
CA LEU A 117 -2.18 -21.99 5.14
C LEU A 117 -0.73 -22.12 4.66
N ASP A 118 -0.55 -22.73 3.50
CA ASP A 118 0.78 -23.00 2.93
C ASP A 118 0.88 -22.66 1.45
N GLY A 119 2.11 -22.34 1.00
CA GLY A 119 2.34 -21.84 -0.37
C GLY A 119 2.14 -22.90 -1.47
N GLY A 120 1.81 -24.14 -1.10
CA GLY A 120 1.40 -25.16 -2.06
C GLY A 120 -0.10 -25.15 -2.38
N MET A 121 -0.89 -24.33 -1.68
CA MET A 121 -2.35 -24.18 -1.89
C MET A 121 -2.65 -23.26 -3.06
N ALA A 122 -3.76 -23.51 -3.76
CA ALA A 122 -4.24 -22.59 -4.78
C ALA A 122 -4.69 -21.27 -4.14
N ASP A 123 -4.47 -20.15 -4.81
CA ASP A 123 -4.78 -18.81 -4.27
C ASP A 123 -6.25 -18.69 -3.82
N ILE A 124 -7.18 -19.32 -4.55
CA ILE A 124 -8.61 -19.37 -4.21
C ILE A 124 -8.82 -20.03 -2.84
N ASP A 125 -8.14 -21.14 -2.57
CA ASP A 125 -8.25 -21.86 -1.30
C ASP A 125 -7.64 -21.03 -0.15
N GLN A 126 -6.54 -20.33 -0.43
CA GLN A 126 -5.88 -19.43 0.53
C GLN A 126 -6.82 -18.30 0.96
N VAL A 127 -7.47 -17.64 -0.01
CA VAL A 127 -8.46 -16.58 0.25
C VAL A 127 -9.63 -17.10 1.07
N GLU A 128 -10.21 -18.25 0.68
CA GLU A 128 -11.36 -18.84 1.39
C GLU A 128 -11.02 -19.17 2.86
N ILE A 129 -9.81 -19.65 3.15
CA ILE A 129 -9.35 -19.95 4.51
C ILE A 129 -9.24 -18.67 5.35
N VAL A 130 -8.75 -17.59 4.76
CA VAL A 130 -8.57 -16.29 5.43
C VAL A 130 -9.93 -15.64 5.72
N GLU A 131 -10.86 -15.70 4.76
CA GLU A 131 -12.23 -15.24 4.95
C GLU A 131 -12.93 -16.02 6.07
N LYS A 132 -12.87 -17.35 6.03
CA LYS A 132 -13.37 -18.20 7.13
C LYS A 132 -12.70 -17.88 8.46
N PHE A 133 -11.43 -17.47 8.46
CA PHE A 133 -10.76 -17.04 9.68
C PHE A 133 -11.22 -15.66 10.18
N GLY A 134 -11.81 -14.83 9.31
CA GLY A 134 -12.43 -13.54 9.65
C GLY A 134 -13.91 -13.61 10.06
N TYR A 135 -14.62 -14.69 9.74
CA TYR A 135 -16.05 -14.88 10.00
C TYR A 135 -16.37 -15.37 11.40
N GLU A 136 -17.26 -14.70 12.14
CA GLU A 136 -17.55 -14.99 13.56
C GLU A 136 -18.12 -16.41 13.74
N ASN A 137 -18.99 -16.87 12.85
CA ASN A 137 -19.65 -18.19 12.95
C ASN A 137 -18.79 -19.34 12.43
N SER A 138 -17.68 -19.05 11.74
CA SER A 138 -16.75 -20.07 11.29
C SER A 138 -16.25 -20.92 12.46
N PRO A 139 -16.04 -22.24 12.28
CA PRO A 139 -15.49 -23.10 13.32
C PRO A 139 -14.00 -22.86 13.59
N VAL A 140 -13.29 -22.16 12.68
CA VAL A 140 -11.83 -21.98 12.78
C VAL A 140 -11.46 -21.11 13.99
N ARG A 141 -10.47 -21.55 14.76
CA ARG A 141 -9.98 -20.90 15.98
C ARG A 141 -8.47 -20.67 15.97
N ILE A 142 -7.72 -21.53 15.30
CA ILE A 142 -6.28 -21.39 15.11
C ILE A 142 -5.95 -21.45 13.62
N LEU A 143 -5.18 -20.48 13.13
CA LEU A 143 -4.61 -20.49 11.79
C LEU A 143 -3.10 -20.75 11.90
N ILE A 144 -2.62 -21.81 11.27
CA ILE A 144 -1.19 -22.13 11.19
C ILE A 144 -0.73 -21.80 9.77
N ALA A 145 0.22 -20.86 9.64
CA ALA A 145 0.61 -20.33 8.35
C ALA A 145 2.12 -20.43 8.11
N THR A 146 2.48 -20.71 6.85
CA THR A 146 3.86 -20.54 6.35
C THR A 146 4.09 -19.14 5.81
N GLU A 147 5.36 -18.77 5.68
CA GLU A 147 5.79 -17.45 5.21
C GLU A 147 5.18 -17.08 3.85
N VAL A 148 5.38 -17.95 2.85
CA VAL A 148 4.94 -17.76 1.45
C VAL A 148 3.42 -17.59 1.34
N ALA A 149 2.66 -18.19 2.25
CA ALA A 149 1.21 -18.20 2.20
C ALA A 149 0.56 -17.06 2.98
N SER A 150 1.36 -16.18 3.59
CA SER A 150 0.87 -15.19 4.57
C SER A 150 1.15 -13.74 4.21
N GLU A 151 1.83 -13.52 3.10
CA GLU A 151 2.06 -12.20 2.54
C GLU A 151 0.74 -11.58 2.04
N GLY A 152 0.61 -10.26 2.05
CA GLY A 152 -0.66 -9.56 1.75
C GLY A 152 -1.85 -9.74 2.72
N LEU A 153 -1.94 -10.81 3.53
CA LEU A 153 -3.18 -11.17 4.24
C LEU A 153 -3.55 -10.32 5.46
N ASN A 154 -4.86 -10.15 5.68
CA ASN A 154 -5.46 -9.47 6.83
C ASN A 154 -5.97 -10.48 7.88
N LEU A 155 -5.22 -10.68 8.96
CA LEU A 155 -5.58 -11.64 10.03
C LEU A 155 -6.07 -10.96 11.32
N HIS A 156 -6.02 -9.63 11.37
CA HIS A 156 -6.23 -8.84 12.58
C HIS A 156 -7.68 -8.78 13.10
N TYR A 157 -8.68 -9.07 12.27
CA TYR A 157 -10.09 -8.80 12.62
C TYR A 157 -10.60 -9.54 13.86
N LEU A 158 -10.33 -10.85 13.96
CA LEU A 158 -10.72 -11.69 15.11
C LEU A 158 -9.50 -12.30 15.84
N SER A 159 -8.28 -11.91 15.43
CA SER A 159 -7.04 -12.35 16.06
C SER A 159 -6.20 -11.14 16.46
N HIS A 160 -5.83 -11.11 17.73
CA HIS A 160 -4.84 -10.18 18.29
C HIS A 160 -3.71 -10.96 18.96
N LYS A 161 -3.66 -12.29 18.81
CA LYS A 161 -2.62 -13.15 19.38
C LYS A 161 -1.86 -13.84 18.26
N LEU A 162 -0.55 -13.65 18.24
CA LEU A 162 0.33 -14.22 17.24
C LEU A 162 1.51 -14.91 17.92
N ILE A 163 1.79 -16.15 17.51
CA ILE A 163 2.92 -16.93 17.98
C ILE A 163 3.84 -17.22 16.80
N HIS A 164 5.09 -16.77 16.87
CA HIS A 164 6.14 -17.27 16.00
C HIS A 164 6.72 -18.55 16.60
N PHE A 165 6.39 -19.69 15.99
CA PHE A 165 6.95 -20.98 16.38
C PHE A 165 8.44 -21.10 16.00
N ASP A 166 8.80 -20.47 14.88
CA ASP A 166 10.17 -20.19 14.49
C ASP A 166 10.30 -18.77 13.95
N ILE A 167 11.47 -18.18 14.18
CA ILE A 167 11.73 -16.77 13.90
C ILE A 167 12.45 -16.69 12.55
N PRO A 168 11.97 -15.85 11.61
CA PRO A 168 12.66 -15.63 10.35
C PRO A 168 14.01 -14.95 10.61
N TRP A 169 14.99 -15.24 9.74
CA TRP A 169 16.33 -14.63 9.82
C TRP A 169 16.42 -13.31 9.05
N SER A 170 15.26 -12.76 8.67
CA SER A 170 15.06 -11.45 8.04
C SER A 170 14.16 -10.60 8.94
N LEU A 171 14.60 -9.37 9.20
CA LEU A 171 13.88 -8.42 10.03
C LEU A 171 12.65 -7.89 9.29
N MET A 172 12.77 -7.70 7.96
CA MET A 172 11.63 -7.32 7.13
C MET A 172 10.52 -8.38 7.16
N THR A 173 10.88 -9.66 7.05
CA THR A 173 9.93 -10.77 7.16
C THR A 173 9.25 -10.81 8.54
N LEU A 174 10.02 -10.58 9.60
CA LEU A 174 9.51 -10.53 10.97
C LEU A 174 8.43 -9.46 11.12
N GLN A 175 8.71 -8.26 10.63
CA GLN A 175 7.81 -7.10 10.65
C GLN A 175 6.54 -7.34 9.83
N GLN A 176 6.69 -7.86 8.61
CA GLN A 176 5.56 -8.21 7.77
C GLN A 176 4.65 -9.23 8.46
N ARG A 177 5.20 -10.21 9.18
CA ARG A 177 4.41 -11.19 9.96
C ARG A 177 3.70 -10.53 11.15
N ASN A 178 4.38 -9.67 11.91
CA ASN A 178 3.80 -8.95 13.04
C ASN A 178 2.65 -8.04 12.59
N GLY A 179 2.86 -7.34 11.47
CA GLY A 179 1.88 -6.52 10.80
C GLY A 179 0.69 -7.28 10.24
N ARG A 180 0.55 -8.61 10.38
CA ARG A 180 -0.69 -9.34 10.01
C ARG A 180 -1.80 -9.19 11.04
N ILE A 181 -1.44 -8.97 12.30
CA ILE A 181 -2.39 -8.73 13.40
C ILE A 181 -2.32 -7.31 13.97
N ASP A 182 -1.19 -6.63 13.78
CA ASP A 182 -0.99 -5.22 14.15
C ASP A 182 -1.29 -4.32 12.95
N ARG A 183 -2.59 -4.07 12.71
CA ARG A 183 -3.10 -3.23 11.61
C ARG A 183 -4.21 -2.30 12.08
N TYR A 184 -4.48 -1.25 11.30
CA TYR A 184 -5.68 -0.44 11.44
C TYR A 184 -6.94 -1.32 11.41
N GLY A 185 -7.85 -1.07 12.35
CA GLY A 185 -9.05 -1.90 12.55
C GLY A 185 -8.92 -2.95 13.67
N GLN A 186 -7.71 -3.15 14.21
CA GLN A 186 -7.51 -3.96 15.41
C GLN A 186 -8.04 -3.23 16.66
N THR A 187 -8.98 -3.85 17.37
CA THR A 187 -9.60 -3.26 18.57
C THR A 187 -8.96 -3.71 19.88
N ARG A 188 -8.12 -4.76 19.85
CA ARG A 188 -7.41 -5.31 21.02
C ARG A 188 -5.91 -5.16 20.83
N LYS A 189 -5.18 -4.81 21.90
CA LYS A 189 -3.72 -4.72 21.85
C LYS A 189 -3.11 -6.05 21.33
N PRO A 190 -2.32 -6.02 20.24
CA PRO A 190 -1.63 -7.20 19.75
C PRO A 190 -0.72 -7.82 20.80
N GLU A 191 -0.81 -9.14 20.95
CA GLU A 191 0.04 -9.97 21.79
C GLU A 191 0.86 -10.91 20.91
N ILE A 192 2.10 -10.50 20.65
CA ILE A 192 3.06 -11.27 19.86
C ILE A 192 3.99 -12.03 20.81
N ARG A 193 4.26 -13.31 20.52
CA ARG A 193 5.17 -14.16 21.29
C ARG A 193 6.11 -14.92 20.34
N TYR A 194 7.36 -15.04 20.75
CA TYR A 194 8.41 -15.74 20.01
C TYR A 194 8.88 -16.97 20.79
N LEU A 195 8.91 -18.14 20.14
CA LEU A 195 9.43 -19.37 20.73
C LEU A 195 10.90 -19.61 20.32
N LEU A 196 11.76 -19.69 21.32
CA LEU A 196 13.22 -19.85 21.21
C LEU A 196 13.65 -21.18 21.85
N THR A 197 14.59 -21.89 21.22
CA THR A 197 15.15 -23.17 21.68
C THR A 197 16.55 -22.98 22.25
N ARG A 198 16.69 -22.99 23.58
CA ARG A 198 18.02 -22.90 24.21
C ARG A 198 18.78 -24.22 24.09
N SER A 199 19.99 -24.18 23.56
CA SER A 199 20.89 -25.33 23.47
C SER A 199 21.89 -25.35 24.62
N GLN A 200 22.26 -26.56 25.05
CA GLN A 200 23.39 -26.74 25.97
C GLN A 200 24.74 -26.65 25.24
N VAL A 201 24.74 -26.79 23.92
CA VAL A 201 25.92 -26.64 23.06
C VAL A 201 26.11 -25.17 22.74
N GLU A 202 27.22 -24.59 23.22
CA GLU A 202 27.52 -23.15 23.12
C GLU A 202 27.38 -22.60 21.69
N ARG A 203 27.91 -23.31 20.69
CA ARG A 203 27.80 -22.89 19.28
C ARG A 203 26.35 -22.79 18.79
N MET A 204 25.47 -23.68 19.24
CA MET A 204 24.05 -23.65 18.87
C MET A 204 23.28 -22.60 19.71
N ASP A 205 23.72 -22.35 20.95
CA ASP A 205 23.17 -21.28 21.78
C ASP A 205 23.47 -19.89 21.20
N GLU A 206 24.62 -19.72 20.54
CA GLU A 206 25.00 -18.47 19.89
C GLU A 206 24.09 -18.11 18.70
N VAL A 207 23.67 -19.10 17.91
CA VAL A 207 22.68 -18.92 16.82
C VAL A 207 21.40 -18.28 17.35
N GLU A 208 20.91 -18.79 18.48
CA GLU A 208 19.71 -18.28 19.15
C GLU A 208 19.91 -16.88 19.75
N ARG A 209 21.13 -16.54 20.19
CA ARG A 209 21.45 -15.18 20.63
C ARG A 209 21.44 -14.20 19.48
N ILE A 210 21.97 -14.58 18.31
CA ILE A 210 21.90 -13.78 17.08
C ILE A 210 20.44 -13.52 16.69
N ILE A 211 19.59 -14.55 16.73
CA ILE A 211 18.14 -14.39 16.46
C ILE A 211 17.50 -13.44 17.50
N LYS A 212 17.88 -13.54 18.78
CA LYS A 212 17.40 -12.63 19.82
C LYS A 212 17.84 -11.18 19.59
N VAL A 213 19.00 -10.95 18.99
CA VAL A 213 19.42 -9.62 18.57
C VAL A 213 18.45 -9.05 17.54
N LEU A 214 18.06 -9.84 16.52
CA LEU A 214 17.05 -9.40 15.53
C LEU A 214 15.74 -8.98 16.21
N LEU A 215 15.23 -9.77 17.17
CA LEU A 215 14.05 -9.40 17.96
C LEU A 215 14.24 -8.11 18.76
N THR A 216 15.44 -7.89 19.32
CA THR A 216 15.73 -6.69 20.09
C THR A 216 15.80 -5.46 19.18
N LYS A 217 16.33 -5.61 17.96
CA LYS A 217 16.36 -4.55 16.94
C LYS A 217 14.97 -4.21 16.43
N ASP A 218 14.12 -5.21 16.24
CA ASP A 218 12.70 -5.06 15.93
C ASP A 218 11.99 -4.14 16.95
N GLU A 219 12.14 -4.46 18.24
CA GLU A 219 11.56 -3.66 19.33
C GLU A 219 12.16 -2.24 19.42
N GLN A 220 13.44 -2.06 19.07
CA GLN A 220 14.09 -0.76 19.04
C GLN A 220 13.58 0.10 17.88
N ALA A 221 13.41 -0.50 16.70
CA ALA A 221 12.88 0.17 15.52
C ALA A 221 11.46 0.70 15.76
N ILE A 222 10.59 -0.12 16.36
CA ILE A 222 9.23 0.27 16.74
C ILE A 222 9.23 1.47 17.69
N LYS A 223 10.15 1.51 18.67
CA LYS A 223 10.25 2.64 19.63
C LYS A 223 10.78 3.92 19.01
N ASN A 224 11.59 3.81 17.96
CA ASN A 224 12.29 4.93 17.34
C ASN A 224 11.60 5.49 16.08
N ILE A 225 10.39 5.01 15.75
CA ILE A 225 9.57 5.46 14.59
C ILE A 225 10.37 5.38 13.27
N GLY A 226 11.22 4.35 13.12
CA GLY A 226 12.04 4.13 11.93
C GLY A 226 11.76 2.79 11.26
N ASP A 227 12.15 2.66 10.00
CA ASP A 227 12.07 1.39 9.27
C ASP A 227 13.13 0.39 9.80
N PRO A 228 12.72 -0.78 10.32
CA PRO A 228 13.63 -1.82 10.78
C PRO A 228 14.60 -2.33 9.70
N SER A 229 14.25 -2.24 8.41
CA SER A 229 15.10 -2.70 7.30
C SER A 229 16.47 -1.97 7.25
N VAL A 230 16.54 -0.75 7.79
CA VAL A 230 17.76 0.08 7.85
C VAL A 230 18.86 -0.59 8.70
N PHE A 231 18.50 -1.42 9.69
CA PHE A 231 19.49 -2.14 10.50
C PHE A 231 20.28 -3.17 9.67
N MET A 232 19.61 -3.85 8.74
CA MET A 232 20.28 -4.87 7.92
C MET A 232 20.94 -4.27 6.70
N GLY A 233 20.40 -3.16 6.17
CA GLY A 233 21.00 -2.42 5.05
C GLY A 233 20.88 -3.09 3.68
N VAL A 234 20.13 -4.20 3.59
CA VAL A 234 20.02 -5.00 2.35
C VAL A 234 18.59 -5.04 1.76
N PHE A 235 17.59 -4.43 2.43
CA PHE A 235 16.23 -4.14 1.94
C PHE A 235 15.54 -5.24 1.09
N ASP A 236 15.89 -6.50 1.32
CA ASP A 236 15.41 -7.66 0.58
C ASP A 236 15.39 -8.87 1.52
N PRO A 237 14.27 -9.61 1.64
CA PRO A 237 14.14 -10.66 2.63
C PRO A 237 15.15 -11.80 2.44
N GLU A 238 15.43 -12.18 1.19
CA GLU A 238 16.34 -13.28 0.89
C GLU A 238 17.79 -12.89 1.19
N LYS A 239 18.19 -11.66 0.84
CA LYS A 239 19.52 -11.13 1.13
C LYS A 239 19.74 -10.92 2.63
N GLU A 240 18.75 -10.41 3.35
CA GLU A 240 18.79 -10.32 4.83
C GLU A 240 18.99 -11.69 5.46
N GLU A 241 18.24 -12.69 5.00
CA GLU A 241 18.35 -14.06 5.50
C GLU A 241 19.74 -14.65 5.24
N ASN A 242 20.34 -14.35 4.09
CA ASN A 242 21.68 -14.78 3.72
C ASN A 242 22.76 -14.07 4.55
N LEU A 243 22.58 -12.79 4.88
CA LEU A 243 23.48 -12.04 5.77
C LEU A 243 23.50 -12.65 7.17
N THR A 244 22.32 -12.90 7.75
CA THR A 244 22.21 -13.55 9.05
C THR A 244 22.81 -14.96 9.02
N ALA A 245 22.56 -15.73 7.96
CA ALA A 245 23.15 -17.07 7.79
C ALA A 245 24.69 -17.02 7.73
N ALA A 246 25.26 -16.06 7.00
CA ALA A 246 26.70 -15.88 6.89
C ALA A 246 27.34 -15.48 8.23
N ALA A 247 26.70 -14.63 9.02
CA ALA A 247 27.15 -14.26 10.37
C ALA A 247 27.19 -15.49 11.31
N ILE A 248 26.15 -16.34 11.24
CA ILE A 248 26.09 -17.58 12.02
C ILE A 248 27.18 -18.57 11.59
N GLU A 249 27.39 -18.73 10.28
CA GLU A 249 28.37 -19.66 9.71
C GLU A 249 29.82 -19.27 10.05
N SER A 250 30.12 -17.98 9.97
CA SER A 250 31.43 -17.42 10.30
C SER A 250 31.71 -17.40 11.81
N GLY A 251 30.71 -17.68 12.65
CA GLY A 251 30.86 -17.75 14.10
C GLY A 251 30.99 -16.39 14.77
N VAL A 252 30.43 -15.34 14.14
CA VAL A 252 30.36 -14.00 14.71
C VAL A 252 29.54 -14.05 16.01
N SER A 253 29.98 -13.33 17.04
CA SER A 253 29.23 -13.27 18.30
C SER A 253 27.97 -12.42 18.14
N ALA A 254 26.94 -12.69 18.93
CA ALA A 254 25.72 -11.89 18.94
C ALA A 254 25.98 -10.42 19.31
N ALA A 255 27.02 -10.14 20.10
CA ALA A 255 27.42 -8.77 20.42
C ALA A 255 27.99 -8.05 19.19
N ASP A 256 28.90 -8.70 18.47
CA ASP A 256 29.52 -8.12 17.26
C ASP A 256 28.47 -7.92 16.16
N PHE A 257 27.55 -8.88 15.99
CA PHE A 257 26.43 -8.77 15.06
C PHE A 257 25.50 -7.60 15.43
N ALA A 258 25.21 -7.39 16.72
CA ALA A 258 24.40 -6.26 17.17
C ALA A 258 25.08 -4.91 16.87
N GLU A 259 26.40 -4.81 17.06
CA GLU A 259 27.18 -3.61 16.73
C GLU A 259 27.23 -3.33 15.23
N GLU A 260 27.28 -4.36 14.38
CA GLU A 260 27.20 -4.21 12.93
C GLU A 260 25.85 -3.61 12.49
N LEU A 261 24.74 -4.14 13.02
CA LEU A 261 23.40 -3.59 12.76
C LEU A 261 23.26 -2.13 13.24
N ASP A 262 23.85 -1.79 14.40
CA ASP A 262 23.84 -0.41 14.91
C ASP A 262 24.68 0.56 14.08
N ARG A 263 25.75 0.09 13.43
CA ARG A 263 26.55 0.90 12.50
C ARG A 263 25.78 1.18 11.20
N ASN A 264 25.10 0.17 10.67
CA ASN A 264 24.26 0.31 9.49
C ASN A 264 23.14 1.34 9.73
N ALA A 265 22.47 1.27 10.88
CA ALA A 265 21.42 2.22 11.27
C ALA A 265 21.89 3.69 11.37
N LYS A 266 23.19 3.93 11.58
CA LYS A 266 23.78 5.28 11.66
C LYS A 266 24.27 5.82 10.32
N GLY A 267 24.13 5.06 9.23
CA GLY A 267 24.61 5.46 7.90
C GLY A 267 26.13 5.42 7.75
N GLU A 268 26.84 4.73 8.66
CA GLU A 268 28.31 4.52 8.60
C GLU A 268 28.68 3.20 7.89
N GLY A 269 27.68 2.44 7.42
CA GLY A 269 27.84 1.20 6.65
C GLY A 269 27.94 1.41 5.13
N ASP A 270 28.43 0.39 4.42
CA ASP A 270 28.56 0.36 2.95
C ASP A 270 27.16 0.13 2.32
N VAL A 271 26.32 1.17 2.30
CA VAL A 271 24.93 1.11 1.82
C VAL A 271 24.91 1.14 0.28
N ASP A 272 24.65 0.00 -0.35
CA ASP A 272 24.48 -0.10 -1.80
C ASP A 272 23.07 0.36 -2.21
N ILE A 273 22.92 1.69 -2.30
CA ILE A 273 21.69 2.43 -2.69
C ILE A 273 21.09 1.92 -4.02
N PHE A 274 21.87 1.25 -4.87
CA PHE A 274 21.38 0.69 -6.13
C PHE A 274 20.56 -0.59 -6.00
N SER A 275 20.71 -1.34 -4.90
CA SER A 275 19.91 -2.54 -4.68
C SER A 275 18.40 -2.23 -4.58
N TRP A 276 18.06 -1.03 -4.13
CA TRP A 276 16.70 -0.47 -4.07
C TRP A 276 16.15 -0.09 -5.46
N PHE A 277 17.00 0.32 -6.40
CA PHE A 277 16.58 0.75 -7.74
C PHE A 277 16.50 -0.41 -8.75
N GLU A 278 17.29 -1.48 -8.55
CA GLU A 278 17.25 -2.66 -9.41
C GLU A 278 15.99 -3.53 -9.16
N SER A 279 15.46 -3.55 -7.94
CA SER A 279 14.27 -4.34 -7.57
C SER A 279 12.95 -3.79 -8.11
N GLU A 280 12.86 -2.50 -8.45
CA GLU A 280 11.64 -1.89 -9.03
C GLU A 280 11.43 -2.17 -10.53
N SER A 281 12.35 -2.89 -11.19
CA SER A 281 12.27 -3.15 -12.64
C SER A 281 11.45 -4.40 -13.03
N GLY A 282 10.61 -4.92 -12.12
CA GLY A 282 9.64 -5.98 -12.37
C GLY A 282 8.24 -5.64 -11.84
N ASP A 283 7.27 -5.53 -12.74
CA ASP A 283 5.80 -5.48 -12.57
C ASP A 283 5.18 -4.83 -11.31
N THR A 284 4.65 -3.62 -11.54
CA THR A 284 3.40 -3.02 -11.04
C THR A 284 3.01 -3.11 -9.54
N ASP A 285 2.90 -1.90 -8.96
CA ASP A 285 1.96 -1.47 -7.92
C ASP A 285 2.12 -2.10 -6.52
N GLU A 286 2.95 -1.48 -5.68
CA GLU A 286 2.67 -1.21 -4.27
C GLU A 286 3.69 -0.19 -3.69
N GLY A 287 3.24 0.63 -2.74
CA GLY A 287 3.80 1.93 -2.38
C GLY A 287 5.29 2.00 -2.03
N VAL A 288 5.99 2.91 -2.70
CA VAL A 288 7.28 3.45 -2.27
C VAL A 288 7.07 4.29 -1.02
N SER A 289 7.34 3.73 0.17
CA SER A 289 7.58 4.53 1.36
C SER A 289 8.97 5.15 1.24
N MET A 290 9.04 6.37 0.72
CA MET A 290 10.24 7.19 0.86
C MET A 290 10.46 7.52 2.34
N ASP A 291 11.72 7.38 2.73
CA ASP A 291 12.35 7.82 3.96
C ASP A 291 11.88 9.23 4.42
N SER A 292 11.13 9.28 5.53
CA SER A 292 10.76 10.50 6.23
C SER A 292 11.74 10.78 7.39
N SER A 293 13.01 11.02 7.08
CA SER A 293 14.04 11.44 8.05
C SER A 293 14.65 12.82 7.74
N GLN A 294 13.88 13.68 7.09
CA GLN A 294 13.84 15.12 7.37
C GLN A 294 12.37 15.45 7.42
N GLY A 295 11.89 16.08 8.51
CA GLY A 295 10.47 16.34 8.72
C GLY A 295 9.82 16.72 7.40
N GLU A 296 9.03 15.80 6.85
CA GLU A 296 8.36 16.04 5.59
C GLU A 296 7.67 17.38 5.76
N PRO A 297 7.85 18.36 4.85
CA PRO A 297 6.96 19.50 4.86
C PRO A 297 5.58 18.86 4.78
N LEU A 298 4.79 18.97 5.86
CA LEU A 298 3.40 18.54 5.92
C LEU A 298 2.84 18.76 4.53
N VAL A 299 2.59 17.68 3.79
CA VAL A 299 2.12 17.81 2.40
C VAL A 299 0.92 18.73 2.52
N GLU A 300 1.04 19.96 2.01
CA GLU A 300 -0.01 20.95 2.16
C GLU A 300 -1.20 20.38 1.38
N THR A 301 -2.11 19.72 2.09
CA THR A 301 -3.32 19.17 1.50
C THR A 301 -4.18 20.37 1.12
N GLY A 302 -4.07 20.77 -0.15
CA GLY A 302 -4.92 21.80 -0.72
C GLY A 302 -6.33 21.26 -0.86
N SER A 303 -7.31 21.93 -0.26
CA SER A 303 -8.71 21.68 -0.56
C SER A 303 -9.05 22.25 -1.93
N LEU A 304 -9.55 21.43 -2.85
CA LEU A 304 -10.10 21.93 -4.10
C LEU A 304 -11.30 22.85 -3.80
N LEU A 305 -11.46 23.87 -4.62
CA LEU A 305 -12.58 24.79 -4.50
C LEU A 305 -13.88 24.05 -4.83
N SER A 306 -14.79 23.95 -3.87
CA SER A 306 -16.11 23.36 -4.05
C SER A 306 -17.21 24.41 -3.88
N LEU A 307 -18.25 24.30 -4.71
CA LEU A 307 -19.49 25.06 -4.55
C LEU A 307 -20.48 24.36 -3.61
N PHE A 308 -20.18 23.13 -3.20
CA PHE A 308 -20.99 22.35 -2.26
C PHE A 308 -20.21 22.11 -0.96
N PRO A 309 -20.88 22.16 0.21
CA PRO A 309 -20.21 21.93 1.50
C PRO A 309 -19.62 20.52 1.64
N SER A 310 -20.24 19.52 1.01
CA SER A 310 -19.79 18.13 1.03
C SER A 310 -20.19 17.40 -0.25
N ILE A 311 -19.53 16.26 -0.50
CA ILE A 311 -19.90 15.36 -1.60
C ILE A 311 -21.33 14.83 -1.44
N PHE A 312 -21.79 14.65 -0.20
CA PHE A 312 -23.15 14.26 0.13
C PHE A 312 -24.15 15.31 -0.35
N GLN A 313 -23.93 16.58 -0.02
CA GLN A 313 -24.81 17.68 -0.44
C GLN A 313 -24.85 17.86 -1.96
N PHE A 314 -23.70 17.70 -2.63
CA PHE A 314 -23.64 17.66 -4.10
C PHE A 314 -24.49 16.52 -4.67
N THR A 315 -24.28 15.30 -4.16
CA THR A 315 -24.96 14.08 -4.62
C THR A 315 -26.47 14.18 -4.41
N ALA A 316 -26.90 14.60 -3.22
CA ALA A 316 -28.31 14.80 -2.89
C ALA A 316 -28.99 15.83 -3.80
N THR A 317 -28.36 16.99 -3.98
CA THR A 317 -28.90 18.07 -4.84
C THR A 317 -29.00 17.63 -6.29
N ALA A 318 -27.96 16.97 -6.81
CA ALA A 318 -27.92 16.51 -8.18
C ALA A 318 -28.93 15.37 -8.45
N LEU A 319 -29.12 14.45 -7.50
CA LEU A 319 -30.16 13.41 -7.59
C LEU A 319 -31.56 14.02 -7.60
N ARG A 320 -31.86 14.97 -6.71
CA ARG A 320 -33.14 15.71 -6.72
C ARG A 320 -33.38 16.40 -8.06
N PHE A 321 -32.35 17.07 -8.60
CA PHE A 321 -32.42 17.73 -9.90
C PHE A 321 -32.70 16.74 -11.04
N ILE A 322 -31.94 15.64 -11.14
CA ILE A 322 -32.13 14.62 -12.18
C ILE A 322 -33.53 14.00 -12.11
N ASN A 323 -34.01 13.72 -10.89
CA ASN A 323 -35.32 13.14 -10.64
C ASN A 323 -36.48 14.05 -11.10
N SER A 324 -36.26 15.38 -11.09
CA SER A 324 -37.26 16.37 -11.51
C SER A 324 -37.39 16.54 -13.04
N GLN A 325 -36.37 16.15 -13.83
CA GLN A 325 -36.25 16.56 -15.23
C GLN A 325 -36.50 15.44 -16.25
N THR A 326 -35.70 14.36 -16.23
CA THR A 326 -35.59 13.45 -17.40
C THR A 326 -35.91 11.98 -17.14
N SER A 327 -35.83 11.48 -15.89
CA SER A 327 -36.28 10.13 -15.52
C SER A 327 -36.28 9.98 -14.00
N PRO A 328 -37.37 9.47 -13.38
CA PRO A 328 -37.39 9.29 -11.95
C PRO A 328 -36.44 8.15 -11.55
N VAL A 329 -35.55 8.44 -10.60
CA VAL A 329 -34.79 7.41 -9.90
C VAL A 329 -35.75 6.72 -8.95
N HIS A 330 -35.94 5.41 -9.11
CA HIS A 330 -36.89 4.66 -8.31
C HIS A 330 -36.33 4.44 -6.90
N ASN A 331 -37.23 4.43 -5.90
CA ASN A 331 -36.90 4.26 -4.48
C ASN A 331 -35.81 5.22 -3.96
N LEU A 332 -35.76 6.44 -4.46
CA LEU A 332 -34.83 7.45 -3.97
C LEU A 332 -35.28 7.93 -2.58
N GLN A 333 -34.50 7.59 -1.55
CA GLN A 333 -34.59 8.14 -0.21
C GLN A 333 -33.27 8.84 0.14
N ILE A 334 -33.37 10.08 0.59
CA ILE A 334 -32.21 10.88 1.00
C ILE A 334 -32.52 11.39 2.40
N ASN A 335 -31.71 11.02 3.38
CA ASN A 335 -31.81 11.53 4.74
C ASN A 335 -30.53 12.30 5.08
N GLU A 336 -30.62 13.63 5.14
CA GLU A 336 -29.48 14.49 5.43
C GLU A 336 -29.06 14.44 6.91
N ASP A 337 -30.01 14.21 7.82
CA ASP A 337 -29.75 14.15 9.27
C ASP A 337 -28.99 12.88 9.64
N GLU A 338 -29.31 11.76 8.98
CA GLU A 338 -28.63 10.47 9.17
C GLU A 338 -27.45 10.27 8.23
N GLY A 339 -27.30 11.10 7.18
CA GLY A 339 -26.17 11.05 6.26
C GLY A 339 -26.21 9.87 5.28
N PHE A 340 -27.41 9.42 4.88
CA PHE A 340 -27.55 8.28 3.96
C PHE A 340 -28.35 8.60 2.69
N ILE A 341 -28.03 7.87 1.63
CA ILE A 341 -28.73 7.87 0.34
C ILE A 341 -29.05 6.42 -0.02
N GLU A 342 -30.34 6.13 -0.18
CA GLU A 342 -30.83 4.86 -0.71
C GLU A 342 -31.45 5.10 -2.09
N LEU A 343 -31.11 4.28 -3.08
CA LEU A 343 -31.78 4.29 -4.37
C LEU A 343 -31.77 2.94 -5.06
N GLN A 344 -32.73 2.71 -5.96
CA GLN A 344 -32.66 1.59 -6.88
C GLN A 344 -31.72 1.92 -8.05
N LEU A 345 -30.76 1.03 -8.35
CA LEU A 345 -29.78 1.22 -9.42
C LEU A 345 -30.46 1.52 -10.78
N PRO A 346 -30.24 2.72 -11.37
CA PRO A 346 -30.64 3.02 -12.74
C PRO A 346 -29.93 2.11 -13.74
N GLN A 347 -30.51 1.91 -14.93
CA GLN A 347 -29.99 0.98 -15.93
C GLN A 347 -28.55 1.32 -16.37
N GLU A 348 -28.22 2.61 -16.51
CA GLU A 348 -26.89 3.06 -16.91
C GLU A 348 -25.86 2.87 -15.79
N LEU A 349 -26.27 3.11 -14.55
CA LEU A 349 -25.41 2.86 -13.39
C LEU A 349 -25.18 1.36 -13.21
N LYS A 350 -26.20 0.53 -13.42
CA LYS A 350 -26.07 -0.93 -13.42
C LYS A 350 -25.00 -1.40 -14.42
N SER A 351 -24.98 -0.84 -15.63
CA SER A 351 -23.95 -1.19 -16.62
C SER A 351 -22.52 -0.86 -16.16
N ARG A 352 -22.33 0.08 -15.23
CA ARG A 352 -21.03 0.33 -14.59
C ARG A 352 -20.71 -0.75 -13.55
N TYR A 353 -21.67 -1.08 -12.70
CA TYR A 353 -21.53 -2.14 -11.70
C TYR A 353 -21.30 -3.53 -12.31
N ASP A 354 -21.85 -3.81 -13.50
CA ASP A 354 -21.62 -5.08 -14.23
C ASP A 354 -20.13 -5.29 -14.59
N ARG A 355 -19.31 -4.24 -14.56
CA ARG A 355 -17.85 -4.29 -14.79
C ARG A 355 -17.03 -4.40 -13.50
N LEU A 356 -17.67 -4.26 -12.34
CA LEU A 356 -17.05 -4.37 -11.03
C LEU A 356 -17.16 -5.81 -10.50
N PRO A 357 -16.30 -6.20 -9.54
CA PRO A 357 -16.44 -7.46 -8.80
C PRO A 357 -17.87 -7.66 -8.29
N LYS A 358 -18.34 -8.92 -8.32
CA LYS A 358 -19.74 -9.25 -8.00
C LYS A 358 -20.09 -8.96 -6.54
N GLU A 359 -19.09 -9.00 -5.67
CA GLU A 359 -19.15 -8.78 -4.23
C GLU A 359 -19.55 -7.33 -3.91
N ILE A 360 -19.13 -6.38 -4.75
CA ILE A 360 -19.47 -4.95 -4.62
C ILE A 360 -20.89 -4.66 -5.13
N GLN A 361 -21.50 -5.57 -5.88
CA GLN A 361 -22.86 -5.36 -6.39
C GLN A 361 -23.87 -5.52 -5.24
N PRO A 362 -24.85 -4.60 -5.10
CA PRO A 362 -25.83 -4.70 -4.03
C PRO A 362 -26.63 -6.01 -4.13
N GLN A 363 -26.58 -6.82 -3.06
CA GLN A 363 -27.09 -8.18 -3.02
C GLN A 363 -28.63 -8.24 -3.07
N ASP A 364 -29.31 -7.29 -2.42
CA ASP A 364 -30.74 -7.37 -2.15
C ASP A 364 -31.53 -6.34 -2.98
N ASN A 365 -32.46 -6.81 -3.82
CA ASN A 365 -33.37 -6.02 -4.65
C ASN A 365 -32.75 -4.90 -5.53
N ARG A 366 -31.42 -4.87 -5.67
CA ARG A 366 -30.63 -3.80 -6.33
C ARG A 366 -30.77 -2.42 -5.69
N LEU A 367 -31.02 -2.38 -4.38
CA LEU A 367 -30.98 -1.14 -3.61
C LEU A 367 -29.54 -0.83 -3.23
N LEU A 368 -29.06 0.32 -3.66
CA LEU A 368 -27.75 0.86 -3.29
C LEU A 368 -27.95 1.74 -2.06
N TYR A 369 -27.24 1.43 -0.98
CA TYR A 369 -27.25 2.21 0.25
C TYR A 369 -25.87 2.82 0.46
N LEU A 370 -25.81 4.16 0.49
CA LEU A 370 -24.58 4.93 0.65
C LEU A 370 -24.62 5.77 1.92
N SER A 371 -23.49 5.84 2.63
CA SER A 371 -23.29 6.78 3.76
C SER A 371 -22.00 7.57 3.59
N ASP A 372 -22.00 8.83 4.01
CA ASP A 372 -20.80 9.67 4.08
C ASP A 372 -20.09 9.59 5.45
N ARG A 373 -20.61 8.77 6.38
CA ARG A 373 -20.07 8.61 7.73
C ARG A 373 -19.18 7.37 7.84
N PRO A 374 -17.90 7.52 8.22
CA PRO A 374 -17.00 6.39 8.44
C PRO A 374 -17.51 5.39 9.50
N GLU A 375 -18.22 5.88 10.52
CA GLU A 375 -18.76 5.04 11.60
C GLU A 375 -19.84 4.05 11.10
N ASP A 376 -20.64 4.45 10.12
CA ASP A 376 -21.67 3.58 9.54
C ASP A 376 -21.02 2.46 8.73
N MET A 377 -19.96 2.78 8.00
CA MET A 377 -19.17 1.79 7.27
C MET A 377 -18.50 0.78 8.19
N MET A 378 -17.87 1.24 9.28
CA MET A 378 -17.25 0.33 10.25
C MET A 378 -18.28 -0.62 10.86
N ARG A 379 -19.45 -0.11 11.26
CA ARG A 379 -20.55 -0.94 11.77
C ARG A 379 -21.08 -1.93 10.74
N ALA A 380 -21.26 -1.51 9.49
CA ALA A 380 -21.73 -2.38 8.41
C ALA A 380 -20.71 -3.48 8.06
N MET A 381 -19.40 -3.18 8.12
CA MET A 381 -18.35 -4.19 7.94
C MET A 381 -18.32 -5.20 9.09
N GLU A 382 -18.52 -4.77 10.34
CA GLU A 382 -18.63 -5.67 11.49
C GLU A 382 -19.86 -6.59 11.37
N GLN A 383 -21.00 -6.04 10.95
CA GLN A 383 -22.23 -6.81 10.71
C GLN A 383 -22.03 -7.84 9.59
N ALA A 384 -21.46 -7.46 8.46
CA ALA A 384 -21.18 -8.37 7.35
C ALA A 384 -20.35 -9.58 7.81
N ARG A 385 -19.31 -9.36 8.62
CA ARG A 385 -18.48 -10.45 9.19
C ARG A 385 -19.23 -11.33 10.19
N THR A 386 -20.22 -10.78 10.87
CA THR A 386 -21.08 -11.54 11.81
C THR A 386 -22.07 -12.42 11.05
N GLU A 387 -22.50 -11.96 9.87
CA GLU A 387 -23.43 -12.65 8.96
C GLU A 387 -22.72 -13.53 7.92
N ASP A 388 -21.39 -13.66 8.02
CA ASP A 388 -20.53 -14.38 7.08
C ASP A 388 -20.68 -13.90 5.62
N ALA A 389 -20.91 -12.59 5.44
CA ALA A 389 -20.97 -11.91 4.16
C ALA A 389 -19.61 -11.31 3.77
N ASP A 390 -19.23 -11.51 2.51
CA ASP A 390 -17.92 -11.08 1.97
C ASP A 390 -17.79 -9.54 1.86
N TRP A 391 -18.92 -8.82 1.80
CA TRP A 391 -18.96 -7.36 1.60
C TRP A 391 -20.05 -6.68 2.41
N SER A 392 -19.83 -5.41 2.80
CA SER A 392 -20.81 -4.61 3.52
C SER A 392 -21.96 -4.17 2.61
N ALA A 393 -23.20 -4.30 3.09
CA ALA A 393 -24.38 -3.81 2.36
C ALA A 393 -24.39 -2.28 2.16
N VAL A 394 -23.75 -1.55 3.08
CA VAL A 394 -23.53 -0.09 3.01
C VAL A 394 -22.21 0.16 2.27
N GLN A 395 -22.21 1.12 1.34
CA GLN A 395 -20.99 1.60 0.66
C GLN A 395 -20.68 3.04 1.05
N TYR A 396 -19.40 3.39 1.04
CA TYR A 396 -18.96 4.73 1.42
C TYR A 396 -19.14 5.70 0.25
N LEU A 397 -19.76 6.84 0.52
CA LEU A 397 -19.90 7.91 -0.47
C LEU A 397 -18.60 8.71 -0.56
N TRP A 398 -17.82 8.44 -1.60
CA TRP A 398 -16.60 9.20 -1.94
C TRP A 398 -16.70 9.85 -3.33
N GLU A 399 -15.71 10.66 -3.72
CA GLU A 399 -15.70 11.39 -4.99
C GLU A 399 -15.66 10.47 -6.23
N LEU A 400 -14.88 9.38 -6.19
CA LEU A 400 -14.73 8.41 -7.29
C LEU A 400 -15.79 7.30 -7.27
N HIS A 401 -16.93 7.52 -6.62
CA HIS A 401 -17.91 6.47 -6.43
C HIS A 401 -18.69 6.30 -7.75
N PRO A 402 -19.01 5.07 -8.21
CA PRO A 402 -19.70 4.88 -9.48
C PRO A 402 -20.98 5.71 -9.63
N LEU A 403 -21.72 5.90 -8.52
CA LEU A 403 -22.88 6.80 -8.47
C LEU A 403 -22.51 8.26 -8.74
N VAL A 404 -21.46 8.76 -8.08
CA VAL A 404 -21.03 10.17 -8.17
C VAL A 404 -20.51 10.48 -9.57
N GLU A 405 -19.74 9.58 -10.18
CA GLU A 405 -19.32 9.71 -11.57
C GLU A 405 -20.52 9.70 -12.53
N TRP A 406 -21.47 8.78 -12.32
CA TRP A 406 -22.69 8.71 -13.12
C TRP A 406 -23.51 10.01 -13.02
N ILE A 407 -23.69 10.55 -11.81
CA ILE A 407 -24.34 11.84 -11.58
C ILE A 407 -23.59 12.96 -12.31
N SER A 408 -22.27 13.00 -12.19
CA SER A 408 -21.44 14.03 -12.82
C SER A 408 -21.61 14.02 -14.34
N ASP A 409 -21.58 12.84 -14.97
CA ASP A 409 -21.84 12.69 -16.41
C ASP A 409 -23.26 13.11 -16.79
N ARG A 410 -24.27 12.73 -15.98
CA ARG A 410 -25.67 13.12 -16.20
C ARG A 410 -25.85 14.63 -16.12
N CYS A 411 -25.25 15.28 -15.14
CA CYS A 411 -25.27 16.74 -15.00
C CYS A 411 -24.63 17.44 -16.20
N LEU A 412 -23.53 16.90 -16.75
CA LEU A 412 -22.89 17.46 -17.94
C LEU A 412 -23.78 17.38 -19.20
N PHE A 413 -24.61 16.36 -19.34
CA PHE A 413 -25.51 16.22 -20.50
C PHE A 413 -26.62 17.27 -20.58
N TYR A 414 -26.92 18.00 -19.49
CA TYR A 414 -27.89 19.09 -19.53
C TYR A 414 -27.37 20.33 -20.27
N PHE A 415 -26.05 20.44 -20.45
CA PHE A 415 -25.45 21.53 -21.19
C PHE A 415 -25.15 21.08 -22.63
N GLY A 416 -25.53 21.92 -23.60
CA GLY A 416 -25.23 21.66 -25.00
C GLY A 416 -23.71 21.69 -25.29
N ARG A 417 -23.28 20.98 -26.33
CA ARG A 417 -21.88 21.04 -26.77
C ARG A 417 -21.51 22.47 -27.15
N HIS A 418 -20.33 22.93 -26.70
CA HIS A 418 -19.80 24.28 -26.93
C HIS A 418 -20.70 25.42 -26.38
N GLN A 419 -21.50 25.12 -25.36
CA GLN A 419 -22.28 26.12 -24.63
C GLN A 419 -21.71 26.31 -23.23
N ALA A 420 -21.78 27.54 -22.72
CA ALA A 420 -21.47 27.88 -21.35
C ALA A 420 -22.75 28.45 -20.70
N PRO A 421 -23.22 27.91 -19.57
CA PRO A 421 -24.40 28.45 -18.88
C PRO A 421 -24.16 29.88 -18.39
N VAL A 422 -25.26 30.62 -18.27
CA VAL A 422 -25.29 31.96 -17.67
C VAL A 422 -26.05 31.87 -16.35
N ILE A 423 -25.41 32.33 -15.27
CA ILE A 423 -25.97 32.38 -13.92
C ILE A 423 -26.31 33.84 -13.61
N GLN A 424 -27.55 34.09 -13.19
CA GLN A 424 -27.97 35.39 -12.69
C GLN A 424 -27.87 35.41 -11.16
N LEU A 425 -27.16 36.41 -10.62
CA LEU A 425 -27.09 36.63 -9.16
C LEU A 425 -27.84 37.91 -8.79
N SER A 426 -28.68 37.82 -7.77
CA SER A 426 -29.42 38.96 -7.21
C SER A 426 -28.58 39.79 -6.24
N GLN A 427 -27.49 39.23 -5.70
CA GLN A 427 -26.63 39.85 -4.70
C GLN A 427 -25.15 39.56 -5.00
N GLY A 428 -24.24 40.37 -4.46
CA GLY A 428 -22.79 40.17 -4.59
C GLY A 428 -22.14 40.69 -5.88
N LEU A 429 -22.92 41.27 -6.81
CA LEU A 429 -22.44 41.92 -8.03
C LEU A 429 -22.71 43.43 -8.01
N GLU A 430 -21.78 44.20 -8.57
CA GLU A 430 -21.99 45.62 -8.83
C GLU A 430 -22.95 45.84 -10.01
N SER A 431 -23.54 47.04 -10.11
CA SER A 431 -24.42 47.40 -11.22
C SER A 431 -23.71 47.25 -12.57
N ASP A 432 -24.31 46.48 -13.48
CA ASP A 432 -23.80 46.21 -14.84
C ASP A 432 -22.42 45.50 -14.84
N GLU A 433 -22.20 44.64 -13.83
CA GLU A 433 -21.05 43.76 -13.73
C GLU A 433 -21.32 42.39 -14.36
N VAL A 434 -20.37 41.91 -15.17
CA VAL A 434 -20.40 40.61 -15.83
C VAL A 434 -19.08 39.91 -15.59
N ILE A 435 -19.13 38.62 -15.22
CA ILE A 435 -17.95 37.82 -14.89
C ILE A 435 -17.90 36.57 -15.76
N PHE A 436 -16.82 36.37 -16.50
CA PHE A 436 -16.58 35.16 -17.28
C PHE A 436 -15.66 34.21 -16.51
N ILE A 437 -16.15 33.03 -16.16
CA ILE A 437 -15.39 32.02 -15.42
C ILE A 437 -14.75 31.04 -16.40
N CYS A 438 -13.42 31.04 -16.44
CA CYS A 438 -12.64 30.19 -17.33
C CYS A 438 -11.77 29.21 -16.54
N PHE A 439 -11.59 28.01 -17.09
CA PHE A 439 -10.64 27.03 -16.61
C PHE A 439 -9.47 26.96 -17.59
N GLY A 440 -8.26 27.14 -17.06
CA GLY A 440 -7.00 27.05 -17.79
C GLY A 440 -6.16 25.88 -17.30
N SER A 441 -5.59 25.11 -18.22
CA SER A 441 -4.71 23.97 -17.93
C SER A 441 -3.48 23.98 -18.83
N PHE A 442 -2.30 23.79 -18.24
CA PHE A 442 -1.05 23.56 -18.96
C PHE A 442 -0.60 22.11 -18.79
N PRO A 443 -0.71 21.28 -19.85
CA PRO A 443 -0.14 19.95 -19.83
C PRO A 443 1.39 20.00 -19.95
N ASN A 444 2.06 18.97 -19.47
CA ASN A 444 3.45 18.68 -19.83
C ASN A 444 3.55 17.96 -21.17
N ARG A 445 4.78 17.71 -21.62
CA ARG A 445 5.05 16.99 -22.87
C ARG A 445 4.59 15.52 -22.86
N ARG A 446 4.23 14.99 -21.68
CA ARG A 446 3.61 13.66 -21.52
C ARG A 446 2.08 13.71 -21.56
N GLY A 447 1.48 14.89 -21.74
CA GLY A 447 0.03 15.08 -21.77
C GLY A 447 -0.62 15.11 -20.38
N THR A 448 0.16 15.14 -19.31
CA THR A 448 -0.36 15.26 -17.93
C THR A 448 -0.50 16.72 -17.55
N SER A 449 -1.63 17.08 -16.94
CA SER A 449 -1.86 18.44 -16.47
C SER A 449 -0.96 18.80 -15.28
N VAL A 450 -0.13 19.84 -15.41
CA VAL A 450 0.80 20.27 -14.35
C VAL A 450 0.31 21.53 -13.63
N LEU A 451 -0.31 22.45 -14.37
CA LEU A 451 -0.82 23.70 -13.82
C LEU A 451 -2.27 23.90 -14.21
N ASN A 452 -3.14 23.93 -13.21
CA ASN A 452 -4.57 24.19 -13.35
C ASN A 452 -4.95 25.47 -12.62
N ARG A 453 -5.72 26.35 -13.28
CA ARG A 453 -6.19 27.61 -12.70
C ARG A 453 -7.62 27.91 -13.12
N TRP A 454 -8.46 28.19 -12.14
CA TRP A 454 -9.79 28.77 -12.33
C TRP A 454 -9.68 30.29 -12.23
N VAL A 455 -10.09 30.99 -13.28
CA VAL A 455 -9.94 32.45 -13.39
C VAL A 455 -11.27 33.11 -13.70
N SER A 456 -11.49 34.26 -13.08
CA SER A 456 -12.64 35.12 -13.28
C SER A 456 -12.22 36.37 -14.03
N VAL A 457 -12.80 36.61 -15.20
CA VAL A 457 -12.56 37.83 -15.98
C VAL A 457 -13.73 38.78 -15.81
N ILE A 458 -13.48 39.94 -15.23
CA ILE A 458 -14.52 40.87 -14.79
C ILE A 458 -14.64 42.04 -15.76
N PHE A 459 -15.87 42.29 -16.17
CA PHE A 459 -16.29 43.44 -16.98
C PHE A 459 -17.28 44.28 -16.20
N LYS A 460 -17.20 45.60 -16.39
CA LYS A 460 -18.18 46.56 -15.88
C LYS A 460 -18.51 47.55 -16.98
N GLN A 461 -19.79 47.76 -17.26
CA GLN A 461 -20.23 48.63 -18.37
C GLN A 461 -19.59 48.25 -19.71
N GLY A 462 -19.48 46.94 -19.97
CA GLY A 462 -18.87 46.39 -21.18
C GLY A 462 -17.35 46.59 -21.31
N LYS A 463 -16.67 47.12 -20.28
CA LYS A 463 -15.21 47.34 -20.28
C LYS A 463 -14.52 46.38 -19.31
N PHE A 464 -13.39 45.84 -19.75
CA PHE A 464 -12.52 45.00 -18.91
C PHE A 464 -12.03 45.79 -17.69
N GLN A 465 -12.08 45.14 -16.52
CA GLN A 465 -11.60 45.70 -15.26
C GLN A 465 -10.35 44.97 -14.78
N ARG A 466 -10.46 43.65 -14.54
CA ARG A 466 -9.39 42.82 -13.99
C ARG A 466 -9.63 41.33 -14.22
N VAL A 467 -8.61 40.52 -13.96
CA VAL A 467 -8.68 39.06 -13.81
C VAL A 467 -8.32 38.70 -12.38
N GLU A 468 -9.10 37.84 -11.74
CA GLU A 468 -8.86 37.36 -10.38
C GLU A 468 -9.04 35.83 -10.29
N PRO A 469 -8.43 35.14 -9.30
CA PRO A 469 -8.71 33.73 -9.04
C PRO A 469 -10.20 33.50 -8.72
N PHE A 470 -10.77 32.40 -9.20
CA PHE A 470 -12.20 32.10 -9.00
C PHE A 470 -12.60 32.02 -7.51
N ALA A 471 -11.68 31.59 -6.63
CA ALA A 471 -11.91 31.55 -5.19
C ALA A 471 -12.20 32.95 -4.58
N GLU A 472 -11.62 34.02 -5.12
CA GLU A 472 -11.91 35.39 -4.68
C GLU A 472 -13.29 35.84 -5.13
N THR A 473 -13.66 35.49 -6.37
CA THR A 473 -15.01 35.75 -6.88
C THR A 473 -16.05 35.00 -6.06
N GLN A 474 -15.85 33.71 -5.75
CA GLN A 474 -16.78 32.93 -4.94
C GLN A 474 -17.00 33.57 -3.56
N LYS A 475 -15.93 34.04 -2.91
CA LYS A 475 -16.02 34.74 -1.61
C LYS A 475 -16.79 36.05 -1.72
N ARG A 476 -16.61 36.81 -2.80
CA ARG A 476 -17.28 38.10 -3.02
C ARG A 476 -18.75 37.95 -3.38
N THR A 477 -19.08 36.98 -4.23
CA THR A 477 -20.44 36.76 -4.73
C THR A 477 -21.25 35.81 -3.87
N GLU A 478 -20.63 35.20 -2.85
CA GLU A 478 -21.23 34.16 -2.00
C GLU A 478 -21.79 32.98 -2.82
N LEU A 479 -21.17 32.70 -3.99
CA LEU A 479 -21.63 31.65 -4.89
C LEU A 479 -21.48 30.27 -4.25
N GLY A 480 -22.58 29.53 -4.20
CA GLY A 480 -22.66 28.22 -3.54
C GLY A 480 -23.06 28.27 -2.06
N LEU A 481 -23.24 29.46 -1.46
CA LEU A 481 -23.71 29.59 -0.08
C LEU A 481 -25.23 29.70 0.03
N HIS A 482 -25.90 30.19 -1.02
CA HIS A 482 -27.35 30.37 -1.05
C HIS A 482 -27.97 29.66 -2.25
N GLU A 483 -29.22 29.21 -2.10
CA GLU A 483 -29.99 28.68 -3.22
C GLU A 483 -30.33 29.80 -4.21
N LEU A 484 -30.03 29.56 -5.49
CA LEU A 484 -30.26 30.51 -6.56
C LEU A 484 -31.50 30.10 -7.38
N PRO A 485 -32.54 30.94 -7.45
CA PRO A 485 -33.70 30.63 -8.29
C PRO A 485 -33.31 30.66 -9.77
N ASN A 486 -33.62 29.60 -10.49
CA ASN A 486 -33.39 29.54 -11.94
C ASN A 486 -34.58 30.19 -12.69
N SER A 487 -34.37 31.40 -13.20
CA SER A 487 -35.36 32.16 -13.99
C SER A 487 -35.62 31.57 -15.37
N GLY A 488 -34.79 30.64 -15.86
CA GLY A 488 -34.97 29.89 -17.10
C GLY A 488 -34.69 30.64 -18.40
N THR A 489 -34.84 31.97 -18.44
CA THR A 489 -34.56 32.79 -19.63
C THR A 489 -33.67 33.97 -19.29
N VAL A 490 -32.56 34.10 -20.04
CA VAL A 490 -31.56 35.15 -19.84
C VAL A 490 -31.24 35.80 -21.18
N ASN A 491 -31.22 37.14 -21.24
CA ASN A 491 -30.73 37.86 -22.43
C ASN A 491 -29.20 37.77 -22.48
N ILE A 492 -28.66 37.28 -23.60
CA ILE A 492 -27.22 37.05 -23.80
C ILE A 492 -26.60 37.98 -24.85
N ASP A 493 -27.39 38.84 -25.50
CA ASP A 493 -26.92 39.65 -26.64
C ASP A 493 -25.77 40.58 -26.24
N ASP A 494 -25.81 41.12 -25.02
CA ASP A 494 -24.77 41.99 -24.47
C ASP A 494 -23.51 41.23 -24.02
N LEU A 495 -23.61 39.90 -23.81
CA LEU A 495 -22.51 39.05 -23.34
C LEU A 495 -21.64 38.54 -24.50
N LEU A 496 -22.25 38.27 -25.66
CA LEU A 496 -21.57 37.66 -26.80
C LEU A 496 -20.34 38.46 -27.30
N PRO A 497 -20.38 39.81 -27.40
CA PRO A 497 -19.22 40.59 -27.80
C PRO A 497 -18.06 40.55 -26.79
N LEU A 498 -18.36 40.37 -25.50
CA LEU A 498 -17.36 40.37 -24.41
C LEU A 498 -16.59 39.05 -24.32
N ARG A 499 -17.09 37.97 -24.93
CA ARG A 499 -16.48 36.63 -24.90
C ARG A 499 -15.05 36.62 -25.44
N SER A 500 -14.79 37.19 -26.62
CA SER A 500 -13.45 37.16 -27.22
C SER A 500 -12.42 37.96 -26.40
N PRO A 501 -12.74 39.20 -25.96
CA PRO A 501 -11.91 39.90 -24.98
C PRO A 501 -11.67 39.10 -23.69
N ALA A 502 -12.69 38.44 -23.15
CA ALA A 502 -12.56 37.66 -21.92
C ALA A 502 -11.53 36.53 -22.05
N ILE A 503 -11.61 35.76 -23.13
CA ILE A 503 -10.68 34.66 -23.43
C ILE A 503 -9.24 35.18 -23.61
N GLN A 504 -9.07 36.34 -24.26
CA GLN A 504 -7.75 36.93 -24.44
C GLN A 504 -7.12 37.36 -23.10
N GLN A 505 -7.90 38.00 -22.23
CA GLN A 505 -7.43 38.44 -20.91
C GLN A 505 -7.12 37.24 -20.00
N ALA A 506 -7.98 36.21 -20.02
CA ALA A 506 -7.72 34.96 -19.29
C ALA A 506 -6.42 34.29 -19.76
N ARG A 507 -6.18 34.22 -21.08
CA ARG A 507 -4.94 33.65 -21.64
C ARG A 507 -3.70 34.41 -21.16
N GLN A 508 -3.73 35.74 -21.19
CA GLN A 508 -2.61 36.57 -20.74
C GLN A 508 -2.30 36.35 -19.25
N TYR A 509 -3.33 36.30 -18.40
CA TYR A 509 -3.16 36.01 -16.98
C TYR A 509 -2.57 34.61 -16.74
N LEU A 510 -3.07 33.59 -17.45
CA LEU A 510 -2.57 32.21 -17.33
C LEU A 510 -1.11 32.07 -17.76
N GLN A 511 -0.68 32.80 -18.79
CA GLN A 511 0.73 32.81 -19.20
C GLN A 511 1.64 33.42 -18.13
N GLN A 512 1.18 34.47 -17.42
CA GLN A 512 1.92 35.05 -16.31
C GLN A 512 2.02 34.06 -15.13
N GLU A 513 0.93 33.36 -14.81
CA GLU A 513 0.93 32.32 -13.77
C GLU A 513 1.86 31.15 -14.11
N ARG A 514 1.89 30.72 -15.40
CA ARG A 514 2.86 29.72 -15.86
C ARG A 514 4.29 30.18 -15.66
N GLN A 515 4.60 31.44 -15.99
CA GLN A 515 5.94 31.97 -15.80
C GLN A 515 6.34 31.94 -14.32
N ARG A 516 5.45 32.39 -13.42
CA ARG A 516 5.69 32.32 -11.96
C ARG A 516 5.92 30.89 -11.48
N PHE A 517 5.12 29.94 -11.98
CA PHE A 517 5.27 28.53 -11.66
C PHE A 517 6.64 27.99 -12.12
N GLN A 518 7.06 28.34 -13.34
CA GLN A 518 8.39 27.96 -13.86
C GLN A 518 9.52 28.60 -13.05
N ASP A 519 9.41 29.88 -12.69
CA ASP A 519 10.42 30.59 -11.90
C ASP A 519 10.61 29.97 -10.50
N GLN A 520 9.54 29.38 -9.93
CA GLN A 520 9.61 28.64 -8.67
C GLN A 520 10.17 27.22 -8.83
N LEU A 521 9.86 26.55 -9.95
CA LEU A 521 10.21 25.15 -10.19
C LEU A 521 11.65 24.98 -10.70
N ASN A 522 12.13 25.92 -11.53
CA ASN A 522 13.44 25.83 -12.18
C ASN A 522 14.60 25.64 -11.19
N PRO A 523 14.68 26.36 -10.05
CA PRO A 523 15.76 26.14 -9.07
C PRO A 523 15.73 24.73 -8.47
N GLN A 524 14.55 24.17 -8.24
CA GLN A 524 14.41 22.81 -7.71
C GLN A 524 14.83 21.77 -8.75
N LEU A 525 14.47 21.99 -10.01
CA LEU A 525 14.91 21.15 -11.13
C LEU A 525 16.42 21.17 -11.30
N GLU A 526 17.05 22.35 -11.22
CA GLU A 526 18.51 22.49 -11.28
C GLU A 526 19.18 21.75 -10.13
N ALA A 527 18.70 21.92 -8.89
CA ALA A 527 19.24 21.21 -7.73
C ALA A 527 19.11 19.67 -7.86
N GLN A 528 17.99 19.18 -8.40
CA GLN A 528 17.80 17.75 -8.65
C GLN A 528 18.71 17.24 -9.77
N ARG A 529 18.92 18.02 -10.83
CA ARG A 529 19.90 17.68 -11.89
C ARG A 529 21.31 17.59 -11.33
N GLU A 530 21.75 18.56 -10.53
CA GLU A 530 23.06 18.53 -9.89
C GLU A 530 23.23 17.35 -8.92
N ARG A 531 22.17 16.98 -8.19
CA ARG A 531 22.18 15.79 -7.33
C ARG A 531 22.33 14.52 -8.15
N LEU A 532 21.60 14.41 -9.25
CA LEU A 532 21.64 13.27 -10.15
C LEU A 532 23.03 13.12 -10.81
N GLU A 533 23.63 14.22 -11.25
CA GLU A 533 24.98 14.23 -11.83
C GLU A 533 26.03 13.76 -10.81
N ARG A 534 25.93 14.22 -9.56
CA ARG A 534 26.80 13.73 -8.46
C ARG A 534 26.62 12.23 -8.20
N LEU A 535 25.37 11.74 -8.20
CA LEU A 535 25.07 10.33 -8.00
C LEU A 535 25.64 9.46 -9.15
N GLN A 536 25.46 9.90 -10.40
CA GLN A 536 26.03 9.23 -11.56
C GLN A 536 27.57 9.19 -11.47
N GLY A 537 28.20 10.30 -11.09
CA GLY A 537 29.65 10.36 -10.89
C GLY A 537 30.15 9.40 -9.83
N TYR A 538 29.51 9.37 -8.66
CA TYR A 538 29.82 8.44 -7.57
C TYR A 538 29.75 6.98 -8.01
N HIS A 539 28.73 6.62 -8.77
CA HIS A 539 28.59 5.24 -9.25
C HIS A 539 29.59 4.85 -10.32
N VAL A 540 29.96 5.78 -11.21
CA VAL A 540 31.05 5.54 -12.15
C VAL A 540 32.38 5.33 -11.41
N GLU A 541 32.64 6.10 -10.35
CA GLU A 541 33.84 5.96 -9.52
C GLU A 541 33.86 4.62 -8.75
N GLN A 542 32.76 4.23 -8.11
CA GLN A 542 32.64 2.93 -7.42
C GLN A 542 32.84 1.75 -8.37
N LEU A 543 32.28 1.87 -9.56
CA LEU A 543 32.40 0.88 -10.62
C LEU A 543 33.87 0.75 -11.10
N GLU A 544 34.60 1.87 -11.22
CA GLU A 544 36.04 1.87 -11.49
C GLU A 544 36.84 1.19 -10.37
N LEU A 545 36.57 1.52 -9.09
CA LEU A 545 37.24 0.93 -7.91
C LEU A 545 37.00 -0.59 -7.80
N ARG A 546 35.76 -1.06 -8.02
CA ARG A 546 35.44 -2.49 -8.01
C ARG A 546 36.29 -3.26 -9.01
N TRP A 547 36.50 -2.73 -10.21
CA TRP A 547 37.32 -3.42 -11.20
C TRP A 547 38.81 -3.27 -10.98
N GLU A 548 39.32 -2.22 -10.35
CA GLU A 548 40.74 -2.17 -9.95
C GLU A 548 41.12 -3.37 -9.05
N SER A 549 40.17 -3.88 -8.27
CA SER A 549 40.36 -5.05 -7.39
C SER A 549 40.24 -6.43 -8.09
N ASP A 550 39.68 -6.49 -9.31
CA ASP A 550 39.38 -7.75 -10.01
C ASP A 550 40.52 -8.24 -10.93
N ASN A 551 41.01 -9.47 -10.67
CA ASN A 551 42.04 -10.19 -11.44
C ASN A 551 41.49 -10.88 -12.70
N ILE A 552 40.83 -10.14 -13.59
CA ILE A 552 40.29 -10.64 -14.87
C ILE A 552 41.14 -10.14 -16.05
N SER A 553 41.25 -10.92 -17.13
CA SER A 553 41.97 -10.55 -18.37
C SER A 553 41.49 -9.21 -18.95
N ALA A 554 42.43 -8.36 -19.37
CA ALA A 554 42.20 -6.96 -19.75
C ALA A 554 41.09 -6.74 -20.81
N ASN A 555 41.00 -7.59 -21.84
CA ASN A 555 40.00 -7.43 -22.91
C ASN A 555 38.57 -7.74 -22.43
N LEU A 556 38.40 -8.80 -21.63
CA LEU A 556 37.09 -9.16 -21.07
C LEU A 556 36.63 -8.15 -20.01
N LYS A 557 37.58 -7.53 -19.32
CA LYS A 557 37.39 -6.46 -18.34
C LYS A 557 36.86 -5.18 -19.01
N GLN A 558 37.46 -4.78 -20.13
CA GLN A 558 37.00 -3.60 -20.91
C GLN A 558 35.60 -3.77 -21.50
N ASP A 559 35.29 -4.93 -22.08
CA ASP A 559 33.95 -5.19 -22.66
C ASP A 559 32.84 -5.19 -21.60
N LYS A 560 33.09 -5.78 -20.42
CA LYS A 560 32.13 -5.75 -19.30
C LYS A 560 32.01 -4.35 -18.70
N GLN A 561 33.13 -3.64 -18.54
CA GLN A 561 33.15 -2.26 -18.06
C GLN A 561 32.32 -1.33 -18.94
N GLN A 562 32.46 -1.43 -20.26
CA GLN A 562 31.66 -0.64 -21.20
C GLN A 562 30.16 -0.98 -21.11
N LYS A 563 29.81 -2.26 -20.97
CA LYS A 563 28.39 -2.67 -20.85
C LYS A 563 27.73 -2.13 -19.59
N GLU A 564 28.37 -2.29 -18.44
CA GLU A 564 27.83 -1.82 -17.16
C GLU A 564 27.80 -0.28 -17.10
N ARG A 565 28.83 0.40 -17.62
CA ARG A 565 28.81 1.86 -17.77
C ARG A 565 27.68 2.33 -18.68
N HIS A 566 27.47 1.67 -19.82
CA HIS A 566 26.34 1.96 -20.71
C HIS A 566 24.98 1.75 -20.04
N LYS A 567 24.83 0.72 -19.18
CA LYS A 567 23.61 0.53 -18.40
C LYS A 567 23.38 1.69 -17.43
N ILE A 568 24.40 2.06 -16.66
CA ILE A 568 24.36 3.20 -15.74
C ILE A 568 23.96 4.47 -16.51
N ASP A 569 24.68 4.80 -17.58
CA ASP A 569 24.40 6.00 -18.38
C ASP A 569 22.98 5.98 -18.96
N LYS A 570 22.50 4.82 -19.40
CA LYS A 570 21.13 4.67 -19.90
C LYS A 570 20.09 4.93 -18.81
N ILE A 571 20.23 4.33 -17.63
CA ILE A 571 19.29 4.52 -16.51
C ILE A 571 19.22 6.00 -16.11
N PHE A 572 20.39 6.64 -15.97
CA PHE A 572 20.46 8.06 -15.64
C PHE A 572 19.91 8.96 -16.75
N GLN A 573 20.11 8.61 -18.02
CA GLN A 573 19.53 9.34 -19.14
C GLN A 573 18.00 9.19 -19.18
N ASP A 574 17.48 7.97 -19.03
CA ASP A 574 16.05 7.70 -19.02
C ASP A 574 15.36 8.48 -17.89
N TYR A 575 16.00 8.58 -16.71
CA TYR A 575 15.51 9.40 -15.60
C TYR A 575 15.56 10.90 -15.92
N ARG A 576 16.66 11.41 -16.50
CA ARG A 576 16.76 12.82 -16.91
C ARG A 576 15.67 13.19 -17.93
N ASP A 577 15.46 12.34 -18.92
CA ASP A 577 14.42 12.52 -19.93
C ASP A 577 13.03 12.49 -19.29
N TRP A 578 12.80 11.58 -18.33
CA TRP A 578 11.56 11.52 -17.57
C TRP A 578 11.29 12.82 -16.79
N VAL A 579 12.29 13.35 -16.07
CA VAL A 579 12.17 14.62 -15.34
C VAL A 579 11.88 15.77 -16.30
N GLU A 580 12.65 15.88 -17.39
CA GLU A 580 12.49 16.95 -18.37
C GLU A 580 11.11 16.92 -19.02
N LEU A 581 10.66 15.75 -19.50
CA LEU A 581 9.35 15.60 -20.13
C LEU A 581 8.20 15.83 -19.16
N SER A 582 8.36 15.46 -17.90
CA SER A 582 7.31 15.61 -16.88
C SER A 582 7.17 17.05 -16.39
N MET A 583 8.27 17.81 -16.39
CA MET A 583 8.33 19.16 -15.79
C MET A 583 8.27 20.28 -16.84
N THR A 584 8.52 19.96 -18.11
CA THR A 584 8.34 20.90 -19.21
C THR A 584 6.87 21.02 -19.58
N THR A 585 6.29 22.18 -19.27
CA THR A 585 4.91 22.54 -19.64
C THR A 585 4.81 23.09 -21.07
N GLU A 586 3.69 22.83 -21.75
CA GLU A 586 3.36 23.41 -23.05
C GLU A 586 3.23 24.93 -23.01
N SER A 587 3.46 25.60 -24.15
CA SER A 587 3.46 27.07 -24.22
C SER A 587 2.06 27.68 -24.19
N GLU A 588 1.09 27.01 -24.81
CA GLU A 588 -0.29 27.48 -24.92
C GLU A 588 -1.18 26.73 -23.92
N PRO A 589 -1.99 27.43 -23.11
CA PRO A 589 -2.93 26.78 -22.23
C PRO A 589 -4.11 26.20 -23.00
N TYR A 590 -4.59 25.04 -22.58
CA TYR A 590 -5.96 24.64 -22.84
C TYR A 590 -6.88 25.55 -22.02
N LEU A 591 -7.76 26.29 -22.69
CA LEU A 591 -8.65 27.27 -22.07
C LEU A 591 -10.10 26.97 -22.41
N LYS A 592 -10.94 26.84 -21.38
CA LYS A 592 -12.37 26.57 -21.52
C LYS A 592 -13.18 27.59 -20.74
N LEU A 593 -14.13 28.25 -21.40
CA LEU A 593 -15.17 29.03 -20.71
C LEU A 593 -16.16 28.05 -20.07
N ILE A 594 -16.31 28.11 -18.76
CA ILE A 594 -17.16 27.18 -18.01
C ILE A 594 -18.56 27.77 -17.83
N PHE A 595 -18.67 28.98 -17.30
CA PHE A 595 -19.94 29.69 -17.14
C PHE A 595 -19.74 31.20 -17.06
N VAL A 596 -20.82 31.95 -17.22
CA VAL A 596 -20.84 33.42 -17.09
C VAL A 596 -21.77 33.79 -15.95
N ILE A 597 -21.37 34.75 -15.14
CA ILE A 597 -22.18 35.32 -14.07
C ILE A 597 -22.58 36.73 -14.51
N GLN A 598 -23.85 37.07 -14.37
CA GLN A 598 -24.34 38.43 -14.56
C GLN A 598 -25.33 38.81 -13.44
N GLN A 599 -25.59 40.11 -13.31
CA GLN A 599 -26.62 40.60 -12.41
C GLN A 599 -28.02 40.17 -12.90
N ALA A 600 -28.88 39.78 -11.96
CA ALA A 600 -30.27 39.37 -12.21
C ALA A 600 -31.15 40.51 -12.74
#